data_AF-A0A953BPH5-F1
#
_entry.id   AF-A0A953BPH5-F1
#
_cell.length_a   1.000
_cell.length_b   1.000
_cell.length_c   1.000
_cell.angle_alpha   90.00
_cell.angle_beta   90.00
_cell.angle_gamma   90.00
#
_symmetry.space_group_name_H-M   'P 1'
#
loop_
_entity.id
_entity.type
_entity.pdbx_description
1 polymer ?
#
loop_
_entity_poly.entity_id
_entity_poly.type
_entity_poly.pdbx_seq_one_letter_code
_entity_poly.pdbx_strand_id
1 'polypeptide(L)'
;MPTQPRRRAWLSQDPSPWRGVFAFVPGAMGGRRYALAGREGIVVTPWQVGCLVSGIVVFEGILLALVLRSMCSSTFGVLARRHPAGPVSPDAARRDFQSISFGMSNFGLCVHLAADDSGLHLRPAMILRWCGARDVTVPWTHVAILPHTRSRRWISCRISGLRARIPAWCIEAVG
;
A
#
# COMPACT_ATOMS: atom_id res chain seq x y z
N MET A 1 -41.09 -41.09 -17.60
CA MET A 1 -39.85 -41.51 -18.29
C MET A 1 -38.68 -40.76 -17.68
N PRO A 2 -37.76 -41.42 -16.95
CA PRO A 2 -36.62 -40.75 -16.35
C PRO A 2 -35.48 -40.63 -17.37
N THR A 3 -35.03 -39.40 -17.60
CA THR A 3 -33.91 -39.06 -18.48
C THR A 3 -32.59 -39.37 -17.80
N GLN A 4 -31.78 -40.23 -18.41
CA GLN A 4 -30.43 -40.57 -17.95
C GLN A 4 -29.50 -39.34 -17.93
N PRO A 5 -28.67 -39.16 -16.88
CA PRO A 5 -27.63 -38.15 -16.88
C PRO A 5 -26.43 -38.60 -17.73
N ARG A 6 -26.10 -37.81 -18.76
CA ARG A 6 -24.88 -37.92 -19.56
C ARG A 6 -23.65 -37.74 -18.66
N ARG A 7 -22.91 -38.83 -18.40
CA ARG A 7 -21.55 -38.78 -17.84
C ARG A 7 -20.61 -38.17 -18.89
N ARG A 8 -20.18 -36.92 -18.68
CA ARG A 8 -19.02 -36.35 -19.38
C ARG A 8 -17.76 -36.97 -18.78
N ALA A 9 -17.05 -37.74 -19.60
CA ALA A 9 -15.69 -38.16 -19.32
C ALA A 9 -14.79 -36.93 -19.22
N TRP A 10 -14.29 -36.67 -18.02
CA TRP A 10 -13.22 -35.70 -17.79
C TRP A 10 -11.93 -36.30 -18.33
N LEU A 11 -11.50 -35.81 -19.50
CA LEU A 11 -10.16 -36.00 -20.02
C LEU A 11 -9.17 -35.40 -19.00
N SER A 12 -8.35 -36.26 -18.41
CA SER A 12 -7.19 -35.87 -17.61
C SER A 12 -6.14 -35.22 -18.51
N GLN A 13 -6.29 -33.93 -18.76
CA GLN A 13 -5.18 -33.10 -19.22
C GLN A 13 -4.39 -32.67 -17.99
N ASP A 14 -3.35 -33.43 -17.66
CA ASP A 14 -2.28 -32.89 -16.83
C ASP A 14 -0.93 -33.10 -17.53
N PRO A 15 -0.52 -32.10 -18.32
CA PRO A 15 0.89 -31.79 -18.46
C PRO A 15 1.08 -30.37 -17.95
N SER A 16 1.12 -30.18 -16.63
CA SER A 16 1.59 -28.91 -16.08
C SER A 16 2.98 -28.58 -16.68
N PRO A 17 3.15 -27.49 -17.45
CA PRO A 17 4.44 -27.13 -18.07
C PRO A 17 5.45 -26.62 -17.04
N TRP A 18 5.08 -26.59 -15.76
CA TRP A 18 5.82 -25.92 -14.69
C TRP A 18 6.71 -26.83 -13.85
N ARG A 19 6.73 -28.15 -14.10
CA ARG A 19 7.60 -29.09 -13.34
C ARG A 19 9.10 -28.91 -13.61
N GLY A 20 9.50 -28.12 -14.60
CA GLY A 20 10.91 -27.88 -14.93
C GLY A 20 11.55 -26.62 -14.33
N VAL A 21 10.79 -25.72 -13.69
CA VAL A 21 11.29 -24.34 -13.45
C VAL A 21 11.91 -24.13 -12.05
N PHE A 22 11.69 -25.02 -11.08
CA PHE A 22 12.15 -24.79 -9.70
C PHE A 22 12.85 -25.99 -9.06
N ALA A 23 13.88 -26.52 -9.72
CA ALA A 23 14.93 -27.28 -9.02
C ALA A 23 16.15 -26.37 -8.79
N PHE A 24 15.95 -25.25 -8.08
CA PHE A 24 17.08 -24.47 -7.56
C PHE A 24 17.49 -25.14 -6.25
N VAL A 25 18.43 -26.08 -6.32
CA VAL A 25 19.07 -26.69 -5.15
C VAL A 25 20.25 -25.79 -4.76
N PRO A 26 20.17 -25.04 -3.64
CA PRO A 26 21.30 -24.26 -3.17
C PRO A 26 22.23 -25.21 -2.43
N GLY A 27 23.12 -25.89 -3.15
CA GLY A 27 23.93 -26.93 -2.52
C GLY A 27 24.90 -27.65 -3.45
N ALA A 28 25.68 -26.92 -4.24
CA ALA A 28 27.01 -27.34 -4.69
C ALA A 28 27.60 -26.25 -5.58
N MET A 29 28.55 -25.47 -5.04
CA MET A 29 29.46 -24.64 -5.83
C MET A 29 30.43 -25.52 -6.62
N GLY A 30 29.92 -26.29 -7.58
CA GLY A 30 30.72 -26.96 -8.60
C GLY A 30 30.59 -26.18 -9.89
N GLY A 31 31.61 -25.37 -10.22
CA GLY A 31 31.61 -24.46 -11.36
C GLY A 31 31.43 -25.17 -12.70
N ARG A 32 30.18 -25.27 -13.18
CA ARG A 32 29.91 -25.64 -14.57
C ARG A 32 29.92 -24.37 -15.41
N ARG A 33 30.94 -24.26 -16.26
CA ARG A 33 31.05 -23.24 -17.29
C ARG A 33 30.04 -23.58 -18.40
N TYR A 34 29.01 -22.75 -18.56
CA TYR A 34 28.10 -22.85 -19.70
C TYR A 34 28.86 -22.40 -20.96
N ALA A 35 29.30 -23.34 -21.79
CA ALA A 35 29.98 -23.05 -23.05
C ALA A 35 28.93 -22.82 -24.15
N LEU A 36 28.66 -21.56 -24.46
CA LEU A 36 27.95 -21.16 -25.68
C LEU A 36 28.98 -21.10 -26.81
N ALA A 37 28.85 -21.98 -27.80
CA ALA A 37 29.75 -22.06 -28.94
C ALA A 37 29.36 -21.03 -30.03
N GLY A 38 30.28 -20.10 -30.33
CA GLY A 38 30.28 -19.30 -31.56
C GLY A 38 30.04 -17.80 -31.38
N ARG A 39 31.05 -16.99 -31.75
CA ARG A 39 31.21 -15.52 -31.64
C ARG A 39 31.42 -14.98 -30.23
N GLU A 40 32.68 -14.63 -29.92
CA GLU A 40 33.17 -13.89 -28.73
C GLU A 40 32.13 -13.78 -27.60
N GLY A 41 31.83 -14.92 -26.98
CA GLY A 41 30.72 -15.04 -26.06
C GLY A 41 31.03 -14.33 -24.76
N ILE A 42 30.24 -13.31 -24.41
CA ILE A 42 30.29 -12.67 -23.10
C ILE A 42 30.00 -13.76 -22.05
N VAL A 43 31.04 -14.19 -21.33
CA VAL A 43 30.89 -15.15 -20.24
C VAL A 43 30.34 -14.40 -19.03
N VAL A 44 29.02 -14.46 -18.84
CA VAL A 44 28.39 -13.90 -17.64
C VAL A 44 28.58 -14.87 -16.48
N THR A 45 29.35 -14.44 -15.48
CA THR A 45 29.59 -15.20 -14.25
C THR A 45 28.38 -15.11 -13.31
N PRO A 46 28.10 -16.14 -12.48
CA PRO A 46 27.01 -16.08 -11.50
C PRO A 46 27.07 -14.87 -10.55
N TRP A 47 28.28 -14.42 -10.21
CA TRP A 47 28.49 -13.22 -9.39
C TRP A 47 28.02 -11.94 -10.10
N GLN A 48 28.29 -11.79 -11.40
CA GLN A 48 27.79 -10.64 -12.17
C GLN A 48 26.26 -10.61 -12.21
N VAL A 49 25.62 -11.76 -12.37
CA VAL A 49 24.15 -11.86 -12.28
C VAL A 49 23.67 -11.46 -10.89
N GLY A 50 24.30 -11.97 -9.84
CA GLY A 50 23.98 -11.63 -8.45
C GLY A 50 24.06 -10.13 -8.18
N CYS A 51 25.17 -9.49 -8.54
CA CYS A 51 25.36 -8.04 -8.41
C CYS A 51 24.31 -7.24 -9.18
N LEU A 52 23.98 -7.66 -10.40
CA LEU A 52 22.97 -6.99 -11.22
C LEU A 52 21.59 -7.04 -10.55
N VAL A 53 21.15 -8.22 -10.11
CA VAL A 53 19.86 -8.40 -9.43
C VAL A 53 19.81 -7.61 -8.13
N SER A 54 20.86 -7.66 -7.31
CA SER A 54 20.95 -6.87 -6.09
C SER A 54 20.89 -5.37 -6.37
N GLY A 55 21.58 -4.90 -7.40
CA GLY A 55 21.55 -3.49 -7.81
C GLY A 55 20.15 -3.02 -8.21
N ILE A 56 19.42 -3.84 -8.98
CA ILE A 56 18.03 -3.56 -9.36
C ILE A 56 17.13 -3.47 -8.13
N VAL A 57 17.20 -4.46 -7.22
CA VAL A 57 16.38 -4.50 -6.01
C VAL A 57 16.65 -3.29 -5.10
N VAL A 58 17.92 -2.91 -4.92
CA VAL A 58 18.31 -1.74 -4.11
C VAL A 58 17.80 -0.46 -4.77
N PHE A 59 17.97 -0.31 -6.08
CA PHE A 59 17.49 0.85 -6.81
C PHE A 59 15.96 1.01 -6.73
N GLU A 60 15.21 -0.07 -6.95
CA GLU A 60 13.75 -0.08 -6.81
C GLU A 60 13.32 0.26 -5.38
N GLY A 61 14.01 -0.26 -4.38
CA GLY A 61 13.76 0.07 -2.98
C GLY A 61 13.97 1.56 -2.67
N ILE A 62 15.04 2.16 -3.19
CA ILE A 62 15.31 3.60 -3.06
C ILE A 62 14.21 4.41 -3.77
N LEU A 63 13.86 4.03 -5.00
CA LEU A 63 12.84 4.72 -5.78
C LEU A 63 11.49 4.69 -5.06
N LEU A 64 11.08 3.53 -4.56
CA LEU A 64 9.86 3.36 -3.78
C LEU A 64 9.86 4.25 -2.53
N ALA A 65 10.97 4.27 -1.79
CA ALA A 65 11.11 5.09 -0.59
C ALA A 65 11.00 6.60 -0.91
N LEU A 66 11.61 7.06 -2.00
CA LEU A 66 11.53 8.46 -2.44
C LEU A 66 10.10 8.84 -2.86
N VAL A 67 9.41 7.98 -3.60
CA VAL A 67 8.01 8.20 -4.00
C VAL A 67 7.11 8.27 -2.76
N LEU A 68 7.20 7.31 -1.85
CA LEU A 68 6.40 7.31 -0.61
C LEU A 68 6.70 8.54 0.25
N ARG A 69 7.97 8.94 0.36
CA ARG A 69 8.37 10.16 1.09
C ARG A 69 7.80 11.42 0.46
N SER A 70 7.82 11.52 -0.86
CA SER A 70 7.23 12.64 -1.60
C SER A 70 5.70 12.73 -1.38
N MET A 71 5.00 11.60 -1.46
CA MET A 71 3.55 11.53 -1.20
C MET A 71 3.20 11.91 0.25
N CYS A 72 3.95 11.39 1.22
CA CYS A 72 3.76 11.70 2.64
C CYS A 72 4.03 13.18 2.94
N SER A 73 5.13 13.74 2.41
CA SER A 73 5.49 15.15 2.62
C SER A 73 4.48 16.12 1.98
N SER A 74 4.02 15.82 0.77
CA SER A 74 3.03 16.66 0.07
C SER A 74 1.64 16.62 0.71
N THR A 75 1.26 15.51 1.34
CA THR A 75 -0.04 15.36 2.01
C THR A 75 0.06 15.67 3.51
N PHE A 76 0.68 14.78 4.27
CA PHE A 76 0.79 14.90 5.72
C PHE A 76 1.69 16.06 6.14
N GLY A 77 2.74 16.37 5.36
CA GLY A 77 3.59 17.54 5.67
C GLY A 77 2.84 18.86 5.56
N VAL A 78 1.96 19.01 4.57
CA VAL A 78 1.09 20.20 4.43
C VAL A 78 0.06 20.25 5.56
N LEU A 79 -0.60 19.13 5.85
CA LEU A 79 -1.59 19.05 6.92
C LEU A 79 -0.97 19.32 8.29
N ALA A 80 0.16 18.69 8.62
CA ALA A 80 0.84 18.86 9.91
C ALA A 80 1.35 20.29 10.15
N ARG A 81 1.71 21.03 9.09
CA ARG A 81 2.07 22.44 9.21
C ARG A 81 0.87 23.34 9.56
N ARG A 82 -0.32 22.98 9.07
CA ARG A 82 -1.56 23.74 9.31
C ARG A 82 -2.25 23.32 10.60
N HIS A 83 -2.15 22.04 10.93
CA HIS A 83 -2.90 21.34 11.97
C HIS A 83 -1.94 20.41 12.72
N PRO A 84 -1.08 20.95 13.60
CA PRO A 84 -0.16 20.13 14.38
C PRO A 84 -0.92 19.10 15.23
N ALA A 85 -0.23 18.03 15.64
CA ALA A 85 -0.81 17.03 16.52
C ALA A 85 -1.29 17.65 17.84
N GLY A 86 -2.55 17.41 18.18
CA GLY A 86 -3.16 17.77 19.44
C GLY A 86 -3.39 16.54 20.34
N PRO A 87 -3.74 16.77 21.62
CA PRO A 87 -4.17 15.69 22.50
C PRO A 87 -5.43 15.03 21.96
N VAL A 88 -5.55 13.72 22.13
CA VAL A 88 -6.76 12.94 21.78
C VAL A 88 -7.53 12.72 23.07
N SER A 89 -8.84 12.97 23.07
CA SER A 89 -9.70 12.68 24.21
C SER A 89 -9.67 11.18 24.58
N PRO A 90 -9.72 10.81 25.87
CA PRO A 90 -9.87 9.41 26.27
C PRO A 90 -11.18 8.77 25.75
N ASP A 91 -12.21 9.59 25.53
CA ASP A 91 -13.52 9.14 25.02
C ASP A 91 -13.60 9.14 23.48
N ALA A 92 -12.49 9.44 22.80
CA ALA A 92 -12.47 9.51 21.34
C ALA A 92 -12.81 8.15 20.71
N ALA A 93 -13.73 8.16 19.73
CA ALA A 93 -13.99 6.99 18.91
C ALA A 93 -12.73 6.70 18.06
N ARG A 94 -12.08 5.57 18.32
CA ARG A 94 -10.81 5.21 17.69
C ARG A 94 -10.92 3.94 16.86
N ARG A 95 -10.32 3.95 15.66
CA ARG A 95 -10.07 2.74 14.86
C ARG A 95 -8.69 2.78 14.25
N ASP A 96 -7.99 1.67 14.38
CA ASP A 96 -6.65 1.49 13.83
C ASP A 96 -6.71 1.00 12.36
N PHE A 97 -5.61 1.25 11.62
CA PHE A 97 -5.43 0.77 10.25
C PHE A 97 -6.62 1.05 9.31
N GLN A 98 -7.09 2.29 9.32
CA GLN A 98 -8.12 2.76 8.41
C GLN A 98 -7.51 3.24 7.10
N SER A 99 -8.30 3.16 6.04
CA SER A 99 -7.97 3.75 4.74
C SER A 99 -8.49 5.18 4.68
N ILE A 100 -7.70 6.08 4.11
CA ILE A 100 -8.08 7.46 3.83
C ILE A 100 -7.46 7.88 2.50
N SER A 101 -8.17 8.67 1.71
CA SER A 101 -7.62 9.24 0.47
C SER A 101 -7.55 10.76 0.56
N PHE A 102 -6.47 11.34 0.05
CA PHE A 102 -6.30 12.78 -0.15
C PHE A 102 -5.94 13.05 -1.61
N GLY A 103 -6.81 13.75 -2.33
CA GLY A 103 -6.67 13.99 -3.76
C GLY A 103 -6.55 12.67 -4.53
N MET A 104 -5.40 12.47 -5.19
CA MET A 104 -5.07 11.25 -5.93
C MET A 104 -4.37 10.18 -5.07
N SER A 105 -3.95 10.52 -3.84
CA SER A 105 -3.22 9.60 -2.97
C SER A 105 -4.17 8.79 -2.09
N ASN A 106 -4.01 7.47 -2.07
CA ASN A 106 -4.76 6.57 -1.19
C ASN A 106 -3.81 5.95 -0.16
N PHE A 107 -4.12 6.13 1.13
CA PHE A 107 -3.39 5.58 2.27
C PHE A 107 -4.18 4.40 2.84
N GLY A 108 -4.27 3.32 2.06
CA GLY A 108 -5.04 2.14 2.41
C GLY A 108 -4.47 1.41 3.62
N LEU A 109 -5.29 1.20 4.66
CA LEU A 109 -4.94 0.49 5.90
C LEU A 109 -3.66 0.98 6.61
N CYS A 110 -3.28 2.24 6.41
CA CYS A 110 -2.01 2.79 6.90
C CYS A 110 -2.17 3.98 7.85
N VAL A 111 -3.40 4.29 8.28
CA VAL A 111 -3.66 5.44 9.15
C VAL A 111 -4.56 5.04 10.31
N HIS A 112 -4.16 5.33 11.53
CA HIS A 112 -5.00 5.22 12.70
C HIS A 112 -5.83 6.51 12.83
N LEU A 113 -7.13 6.37 13.00
CA LEU A 113 -8.06 7.49 13.11
C LEU A 113 -8.66 7.52 14.50
N ALA A 114 -8.75 8.71 15.08
CA ALA A 114 -9.61 8.98 16.22
C ALA A 114 -10.48 10.21 15.93
N ALA A 115 -11.71 10.21 16.43
CA ALA A 115 -12.65 11.31 16.30
C ALA A 115 -13.22 11.62 17.69
N ASP A 116 -13.13 12.88 18.10
CA ASP A 116 -13.73 13.41 19.33
C ASP A 116 -14.33 14.79 19.06
N ASP A 117 -14.82 15.46 20.10
CA ASP A 117 -15.42 16.81 19.98
C ASP A 117 -14.43 17.86 19.47
N SER A 118 -13.12 17.68 19.69
CA SER A 118 -12.08 18.63 19.29
C SER A 118 -11.76 18.53 17.80
N GLY A 119 -11.79 17.32 17.22
CA GLY A 119 -11.49 17.13 15.82
C GLY A 119 -11.25 15.70 15.37
N LEU A 120 -10.75 15.61 14.14
CA LEU A 120 -10.28 14.38 13.51
C LEU A 120 -8.77 14.23 13.71
N HIS A 121 -8.36 13.20 14.42
CA HIS A 121 -6.96 12.87 14.65
C HIS A 121 -6.49 11.80 13.66
N LEU A 122 -5.43 12.11 12.93
CA LEU A 122 -4.80 11.25 11.94
C LEU A 122 -3.43 10.86 12.47
N ARG A 123 -3.22 9.57 12.74
CA ARG A 123 -1.91 9.06 13.18
C ARG A 123 -1.41 8.08 12.13
N PRO A 124 -0.43 8.46 11.29
CA PRO A 124 0.14 7.55 10.30
C PRO A 124 0.78 6.32 10.97
N ALA A 125 0.63 5.15 10.35
CA ALA A 125 1.32 3.94 10.75
C ALA A 125 2.85 4.12 10.68
N MET A 126 3.60 3.22 11.33
CA MET A 126 5.06 3.30 11.43
C MET A 126 5.75 3.48 10.07
N ILE A 127 5.31 2.74 9.04
CA ILE A 127 5.90 2.83 7.70
C ILE A 127 5.71 4.20 7.05
N LEU A 128 4.55 4.84 7.23
CA LEU A 128 4.31 6.20 6.74
C LEU A 128 5.12 7.22 7.55
N ARG A 129 5.30 7.01 8.86
CA ARG A 129 6.16 7.87 9.70
C ARG A 129 7.62 7.83 9.27
N TRP A 130 8.13 6.65 8.89
CA TRP A 130 9.47 6.53 8.30
C TRP A 130 9.59 7.29 6.97
N CYS A 131 8.50 7.35 6.21
CA CYS A 131 8.38 8.17 5.00
C CYS A 131 8.13 9.66 5.29
N GLY A 132 8.18 10.11 6.55
CA GLY A 132 8.04 11.52 6.92
C GLY A 132 6.62 12.02 7.14
N ALA A 133 5.62 11.13 7.15
CA ALA A 133 4.28 11.51 7.63
C ALA A 133 4.32 11.84 9.12
N ARG A 134 3.51 12.80 9.56
CA ARG A 134 3.40 13.24 10.95
C ARG A 134 1.98 13.08 11.45
N ASP A 135 1.81 12.97 12.76
CA ASP A 135 0.49 13.00 13.41
C ASP A 135 -0.15 14.39 13.19
N VAL A 136 -1.47 14.41 12.94
CA VAL A 136 -2.24 15.61 12.60
C VAL A 136 -3.54 15.60 13.39
N THR A 137 -4.00 16.75 13.86
CA THR A 137 -5.32 16.92 14.47
C THR A 137 -6.08 18.02 13.76
N VAL A 138 -7.12 17.68 13.01
CA VAL A 138 -7.88 18.64 12.22
C VAL A 138 -9.19 19.00 12.93
N PRO A 139 -9.40 20.27 13.32
CA PRO A 139 -10.66 20.72 13.88
C PRO A 139 -11.83 20.51 12.91
N TRP A 140 -13.01 20.16 13.40
CA TRP A 140 -14.21 19.96 12.57
C TRP A 140 -14.61 21.21 11.77
N THR A 141 -14.30 22.40 12.28
CA THR A 141 -14.48 23.69 11.58
C THR A 141 -13.72 23.78 10.25
N HIS A 142 -12.66 22.98 10.07
CA HIS A 142 -11.86 22.90 8.85
C HIS A 142 -12.21 21.71 7.95
N VAL A 143 -13.25 20.95 8.31
CA VAL A 143 -13.75 19.80 7.55
C VAL A 143 -15.08 20.18 6.89
N ALA A 144 -15.03 20.54 5.61
CA ALA A 144 -16.23 20.84 4.84
C ALA A 144 -16.74 19.56 4.15
N ILE A 145 -17.91 19.05 4.56
CA ILE A 145 -18.53 17.87 3.93
C ILE A 145 -19.05 18.22 2.53
N LEU A 146 -18.78 17.37 1.53
CA LEU A 146 -19.22 17.60 0.15
C LEU A 146 -20.59 16.92 -0.09
N PRO A 147 -21.59 17.64 -0.65
CA PRO A 147 -23.00 17.23 -0.60
C PRO A 147 -23.38 15.98 -1.42
N HIS A 148 -22.59 15.58 -2.43
CA HIS A 148 -23.00 14.55 -3.41
C HIS A 148 -22.16 13.26 -3.37
N THR A 149 -21.55 12.96 -2.22
CA THR A 149 -20.55 11.87 -2.16
C THR A 149 -20.53 11.10 -0.84
N ARG A 150 -21.68 11.04 -0.17
CA ARG A 150 -21.86 10.19 1.02
C ARG A 150 -22.24 8.78 0.56
N SER A 151 -21.30 7.85 0.70
CA SER A 151 -21.58 6.41 0.70
C SER A 151 -21.80 5.97 2.15
N ARG A 152 -22.51 4.86 2.36
CA ARG A 152 -22.72 4.27 3.71
C ARG A 152 -21.42 4.06 4.49
N ARG A 153 -20.28 3.89 3.82
CA ARG A 153 -18.97 3.65 4.47
C ARG A 153 -18.02 4.84 4.39
N TRP A 154 -18.27 5.78 3.49
CA TRP A 154 -17.29 6.81 3.10
C TRP A 154 -17.95 8.16 2.93
N ILE A 155 -17.34 9.19 3.50
CA ILE A 155 -17.74 10.60 3.31
C ILE A 155 -16.60 11.29 2.58
N SER A 156 -16.93 11.98 1.48
CA SER A 156 -15.95 12.91 0.89
C SER A 156 -16.12 14.28 1.52
N CYS A 157 -15.00 14.86 1.90
CA CYS A 157 -14.92 16.16 2.54
C CYS A 157 -13.76 16.95 1.93
N ARG A 158 -13.65 18.22 2.31
CA ARG A 158 -12.50 19.07 2.04
C ARG A 158 -11.86 19.41 3.37
N ILE A 159 -10.61 19.00 3.52
CA ILE A 159 -9.79 19.22 4.72
C ILE A 159 -8.73 20.24 4.34
N SER A 160 -8.85 21.48 4.82
CA SER A 160 -7.88 22.54 4.52
C SER A 160 -7.61 22.76 3.02
N GLY A 161 -8.66 22.72 2.20
CA GLY A 161 -8.55 22.86 0.74
C GLY A 161 -8.25 21.54 0.00
N LEU A 162 -7.75 20.51 0.68
CA LEU A 162 -7.51 19.19 0.07
C LEU A 162 -8.79 18.38 0.05
N ARG A 163 -9.17 17.83 -1.11
CA ARG A 163 -10.27 16.86 -1.19
C ARG A 163 -9.84 15.58 -0.48
N ALA A 164 -10.61 15.13 0.48
CA ALA A 164 -10.36 13.93 1.25
C ALA A 164 -11.56 12.98 1.21
N ARG A 165 -11.31 11.69 1.47
CA ARG A 165 -12.35 10.69 1.71
C ARG A 165 -12.02 9.96 3.00
N ILE A 166 -12.92 10.08 3.97
CA ILE A 166 -12.77 9.51 5.30
C ILE A 166 -13.90 8.49 5.56
N PRO A 167 -13.71 7.55 6.49
CA PRO A 167 -14.79 6.67 6.91
C PRO A 167 -15.98 7.44 7.49
N ALA A 168 -17.20 6.99 7.21
CA ALA A 168 -18.42 7.68 7.65
C ALA A 168 -18.53 7.77 9.19
N TRP A 169 -18.02 6.76 9.89
CA TRP A 169 -18.06 6.68 11.35
C TRP A 169 -17.36 7.85 12.04
N CYS A 170 -16.38 8.49 11.39
CA CYS A 170 -15.68 9.64 11.99
C CYS A 170 -16.61 10.83 12.21
N ILE A 171 -17.62 11.02 11.34
CA ILE A 171 -18.62 12.09 11.48
C ILE A 171 -19.75 11.66 12.40
N GLU A 172 -20.15 10.38 12.32
CA GLU A 172 -21.21 9.81 13.17
C GLU A 172 -20.80 9.69 14.65
N ALA A 173 -19.51 9.74 14.95
CA ALA A 173 -19.02 9.75 16.33
C ALA A 173 -19.22 11.08 17.06
N VAL A 174 -19.54 12.17 16.35
CA VAL A 174 -19.58 13.55 16.88
C VAL A 174 -20.98 14.17 16.82
N GLY A 175 -21.90 13.59 16.03
CA GLY A 175 -23.27 14.09 15.85
C GLY A 175 -24.31 13.10 16.34
#